data_AF-A0A845WCG5-F1
#
_entry.id   AF-A0A845WCG5-F1
#
_cell.length_a   1.000
_cell.length_b   1.000
_cell.length_c   1.000
_cell.angle_alpha   90.00
_cell.angle_beta   90.00
_cell.angle_gamma   90.00
#
_symmetry.space_group_name_H-M   'P 1'
#
loop_
_entity.id
_entity.type
_entity.pdbx_description
1 polymer ?
#
loop_
_entity_poly.entity_id
_entity_poly.type
_entity_poly.pdbx_seq_one_letter_code
_entity_poly.pdbx_strand_id
1 'polypeptide(L)'
;MKNNQDLKTINKPAGIDVRSPAGLERVKALFEQQQISPETPPDSSLESIAISGGVYTFLATGEDTYGQYALFDFLVPPQAGPPPHIHTREDEVFYVVDGEINFQVGNQVFTGTAGDFIPYTRGQVHAFKNLGTEPARMLVIAAPAGLENFFRQAGQPVSDPSNIPVDNIPKVVAVAPNFGLELYPEAALIGKPIIEDGGITLYGDERSEILIGSEGSDLIIGRNGEDRFYGEQGNDTIIGGTGRDLIYGGEGDDLLSGREGNDTLTGGGDQDTFIVRRGAGTDTITDFGGVGTGVTPSDAVIAEVDTLKFEGPSLSAENMLLNQDENDLIITFEGVENTGVILQDFALENLDNLTKATGASEDIGNILFDGQTKVEDSFDVFNANQQRGKVFNKNSVTFLNDLDNNTQGFNDSNDVINGQGGNDKLKGLSGDDLLRGGTGNDILKGGRGDDLLRGGTGNDILKGGRGDDLLWGGTGNDILTGGRGDDLLRGGTGNDILTGGSGRDRFVLAAGAGTDTITDFTSDQDLIELSAGLGFAELKITQGTHELANDTLVSLTTSNELLAILTGVEASTITSTDFSIV
;
A
#
# COMPACT_ATOMS: atom_id res chain seq x y z
N MET A 1 28.91 -4.45 36.59
CA MET A 1 28.19 -5.55 37.24
C MET A 1 28.07 -5.34 38.75
N LYS A 2 27.07 -4.56 39.18
CA LYS A 2 26.51 -4.67 40.54
C LYS A 2 25.07 -5.16 40.37
N ASN A 3 24.82 -6.35 40.90
CA ASN A 3 23.56 -7.06 41.10
C ASN A 3 22.27 -6.39 40.60
N ASN A 4 21.76 -6.90 39.47
CA ASN A 4 20.38 -6.74 39.01
C ASN A 4 19.35 -7.54 39.88
N GLN A 5 19.69 -7.80 41.15
CA GLN A 5 18.84 -8.55 42.10
C GLN A 5 18.15 -7.66 43.14
N ASP A 6 18.60 -6.41 43.33
CA ASP A 6 18.00 -5.54 44.36
C ASP A 6 16.68 -4.87 43.93
N LEU A 7 16.28 -4.99 42.66
CA LEU A 7 14.94 -4.59 42.21
C LEU A 7 13.85 -5.61 42.59
N LYS A 8 14.22 -6.86 42.94
CA LYS A 8 13.25 -7.94 43.24
C LYS A 8 12.81 -8.03 44.71
N THR A 9 13.40 -7.24 45.61
CA THR A 9 13.06 -7.29 47.05
C THR A 9 12.86 -5.92 47.68
N ILE A 10 11.93 -5.11 47.16
CA ILE A 10 11.41 -3.92 47.84
C ILE A 10 9.90 -3.84 47.56
N ASN A 11 9.11 -3.34 48.53
CA ASN A 11 7.68 -3.01 48.41
C ASN A 11 7.31 -2.56 46.99
N LYS A 12 6.11 -2.95 46.50
CA LYS A 12 5.51 -2.46 45.24
C LYS A 12 6.00 -1.02 44.99
N PRO A 13 6.82 -0.76 43.95
CA PRO A 13 7.31 0.58 43.68
C PRO A 13 6.12 1.54 43.70
N ALA A 14 6.27 2.74 44.23
CA ALA A 14 5.21 3.72 44.09
C ALA A 14 5.17 4.20 42.64
N GLY A 15 3.97 4.37 42.07
CA GLY A 15 3.80 4.81 40.68
C GLY A 15 4.68 6.03 40.36
N ILE A 16 5.30 6.01 39.18
CA ILE A 16 6.04 7.15 38.66
C ILE A 16 5.06 8.00 37.87
N ASP A 17 4.70 9.16 38.43
CA ASP A 17 3.96 10.19 37.69
C ASP A 17 4.95 11.25 37.23
N VAL A 18 5.49 11.05 36.03
CA VAL A 18 6.51 11.94 35.42
C VAL A 18 6.00 13.35 35.15
N ARG A 19 4.68 13.57 35.25
CA ARG A 19 4.01 14.87 35.17
C ARG A 19 4.12 15.68 36.46
N SER A 20 4.55 15.07 37.56
CA SER A 20 4.72 15.73 38.85
C SER A 20 6.20 15.97 39.17
N PRO A 21 6.57 17.10 39.81
CA PRO A 21 7.95 17.32 40.25
C PRO A 21 8.49 16.20 41.13
N ALA A 22 7.65 15.63 42.00
CA ALA A 22 8.02 14.52 42.87
C ALA A 22 8.27 13.21 42.11
N GLY A 23 7.54 12.97 41.02
CA GLY A 23 7.77 11.82 40.14
C GLY A 23 9.04 12.00 39.31
N LEU A 24 9.31 13.20 38.80
CA LEU A 24 10.55 13.48 38.07
C LEU A 24 11.79 13.32 38.95
N GLU A 25 11.75 13.75 40.22
CA GLU A 25 12.83 13.50 41.18
C GLU A 25 13.04 12.00 41.48
N ARG A 26 11.98 11.19 41.41
CA ARG A 26 12.11 9.73 41.51
C ARG A 26 12.76 9.11 40.28
N VAL A 27 12.42 9.60 39.09
CA VAL A 27 13.08 9.20 37.83
C VAL A 27 14.57 9.54 37.88
N LYS A 28 14.92 10.76 38.30
CA LYS A 28 16.32 11.17 38.53
C LYS A 28 17.07 10.20 39.43
N ALA A 29 16.49 9.89 40.59
CA ALA A 29 17.11 8.95 41.52
C ALA A 29 17.27 7.53 40.93
N LEU A 30 16.35 7.07 40.08
CA LEU A 30 16.44 5.78 39.41
C LEU A 30 17.56 5.73 38.37
N PHE A 31 17.74 6.80 37.59
CA PHE A 31 18.85 6.90 36.63
C PHE A 31 20.22 6.98 37.34
N GLU A 32 20.33 7.79 38.39
CA GLU A 32 21.55 7.86 39.22
C GLU A 32 21.91 6.50 39.84
N GLN A 33 20.90 5.70 40.22
CA GLN A 33 21.12 4.35 40.76
C GLN A 33 21.72 3.37 39.76
N GLN A 34 21.50 3.55 38.45
CA GLN A 34 22.04 2.64 37.44
C GLN A 34 23.57 2.70 37.36
N GLN A 35 24.20 3.82 37.78
CA GLN A 35 25.65 4.05 37.70
C GLN A 35 26.21 3.81 36.29
N ILE A 36 25.39 4.05 35.26
CA ILE A 36 25.78 3.96 33.86
C ILE A 36 26.59 5.20 33.50
N SER A 37 27.74 5.00 32.86
CA SER A 37 28.69 6.06 32.52
C SER A 37 29.09 5.97 31.04
N PRO A 38 29.56 7.07 30.43
CA PRO A 38 30.08 7.09 29.06
C PRO A 38 31.04 5.93 28.74
N GLU A 39 31.89 5.55 29.69
CA GLU A 39 32.95 4.55 29.50
C GLU A 39 32.47 3.10 29.66
N THR A 40 31.24 2.88 30.12
CA THR A 40 30.71 1.54 30.39
C THR A 40 29.93 1.03 29.19
N PRO A 41 30.32 -0.04 28.48
CA PRO A 41 29.49 -0.56 27.38
C PRO A 41 28.12 -1.06 27.90
N PRO A 42 27.08 -1.11 27.04
CA PRO A 42 25.80 -1.74 27.38
C PRO A 42 26.01 -3.17 27.89
N ASP A 43 25.19 -3.62 28.85
CA ASP A 43 25.33 -4.94 29.45
C ASP A 43 24.87 -6.03 28.46
N SER A 44 25.84 -6.71 27.84
CA SER A 44 25.58 -7.75 26.85
C SER A 44 24.89 -9.01 27.39
N SER A 45 24.63 -9.09 28.70
CA SER A 45 23.83 -10.18 29.30
C SER A 45 22.34 -9.89 29.35
N LEU A 46 21.94 -8.64 29.08
CA LEU A 46 20.55 -8.21 29.05
C LEU A 46 19.98 -8.32 27.63
N GLU A 47 18.65 -8.34 27.56
CA GLU A 47 17.94 -8.29 26.27
C GLU A 47 18.19 -6.94 25.61
N SER A 48 18.67 -6.96 24.37
CA SER A 48 18.88 -5.76 23.55
C SER A 48 18.13 -5.88 22.24
N ILE A 49 17.46 -4.80 21.84
CA ILE A 49 16.66 -4.73 20.63
C ILE A 49 17.07 -3.50 19.82
N ALA A 50 17.36 -3.71 18.54
CA ALA A 50 17.59 -2.65 17.57
C ALA A 50 16.27 -2.20 16.93
N ILE A 51 16.05 -0.88 16.94
CA ILE A 51 14.91 -0.20 16.31
C ILE A 51 15.23 1.30 16.16
N SER A 52 14.74 1.93 15.09
CA SER A 52 14.95 3.35 14.78
C SER A 52 16.44 3.75 14.70
N GLY A 53 17.26 2.85 14.20
CA GLY A 53 18.71 3.00 14.03
C GLY A 53 19.50 2.97 15.34
N GLY A 54 18.85 2.76 16.49
CA GLY A 54 19.48 2.67 17.80
C GLY A 54 19.25 1.31 18.47
N VAL A 55 19.86 1.12 19.65
CA VAL A 55 19.78 -0.14 20.42
C VAL A 55 19.29 0.11 21.82
N TYR A 56 18.13 -0.46 22.16
CA TYR A 56 17.54 -0.44 23.49
C TYR A 56 17.92 -1.70 24.26
N THR A 57 18.67 -1.54 25.35
CA THR A 57 19.01 -2.61 26.29
C THR A 57 18.12 -2.53 27.51
N PHE A 58 17.42 -3.62 27.84
CA PHE A 58 16.32 -3.60 28.80
C PHE A 58 16.87 -3.77 30.21
N LEU A 59 16.93 -2.67 30.97
CA LEU A 59 17.42 -2.68 32.35
C LEU A 59 16.35 -3.16 33.34
N ALA A 60 15.10 -2.76 33.11
CA ALA A 60 13.94 -3.27 33.85
C ALA A 60 12.69 -3.30 32.96
N THR A 61 11.91 -4.36 33.07
CA THR A 61 10.66 -4.55 32.32
C THR A 61 9.44 -4.34 33.21
N GLY A 62 8.24 -4.32 32.62
CA GLY A 62 6.99 -4.35 33.37
C GLY A 62 6.87 -5.55 34.31
N GLU A 63 7.51 -6.68 34.03
CA GLU A 63 7.54 -7.81 34.96
C GLU A 63 8.35 -7.47 36.23
N ASP A 64 9.49 -6.80 36.06
CA ASP A 64 10.35 -6.39 37.18
C ASP A 64 9.73 -5.26 38.02
N THR A 65 8.91 -4.40 37.41
CA THR A 65 8.35 -3.20 38.03
C THR A 65 6.86 -3.33 38.41
N TYR A 66 6.26 -4.49 38.18
CA TYR A 66 4.82 -4.74 38.38
C TYR A 66 3.91 -3.85 37.52
N GLY A 67 4.30 -3.68 36.25
CA GLY A 67 3.56 -2.94 35.22
C GLY A 67 3.72 -1.41 35.30
N GLN A 68 4.62 -0.91 36.14
CA GLN A 68 4.67 0.52 36.45
C GLN A 68 5.52 1.32 35.48
N TYR A 69 6.63 0.76 35.03
CA TYR A 69 7.49 1.37 34.02
C TYR A 69 8.42 0.34 33.39
N ALA A 70 8.92 0.65 32.21
CA ALA A 70 10.10 0.00 31.65
C ALA A 70 11.26 0.99 31.65
N LEU A 71 12.47 0.46 31.81
CA LEU A 71 13.72 1.23 31.86
C LEU A 71 14.69 0.65 30.85
N PHE A 72 15.20 1.51 29.98
CA PHE A 72 16.10 1.16 28.89
C PHE A 72 17.40 1.94 28.97
N ASP A 73 18.49 1.29 28.60
CA ASP A 73 19.76 1.91 28.19
C ASP A 73 19.80 1.97 26.68
N PHE A 74 19.80 3.17 26.13
CA PHE A 74 19.59 3.42 24.72
C PHE A 74 20.85 4.03 24.08
N LEU A 75 21.45 3.26 23.17
CA LEU A 75 22.58 3.68 22.35
C LEU A 75 22.08 4.26 21.03
N VAL A 76 22.47 5.50 20.72
CA VAL A 76 22.00 6.26 19.56
C VAL A 76 23.17 6.60 18.64
N PRO A 77 23.41 5.82 17.58
CA PRO A 77 24.44 6.12 16.58
C PRO A 77 24.23 7.47 15.90
N PRO A 78 25.26 8.00 15.21
CA PRO A 78 25.09 9.12 14.30
C PRO A 78 23.94 8.89 13.33
N GLN A 79 23.12 9.92 13.13
CA GLN A 79 21.92 9.95 12.29
C GLN A 79 20.77 9.04 12.75
N ALA A 80 20.91 8.33 13.86
CA ALA A 80 19.83 7.52 14.43
C ALA A 80 18.87 8.35 15.30
N GLY A 81 17.66 7.82 15.45
CA GLY A 81 16.57 8.45 16.19
C GLY A 81 15.22 8.03 15.63
N PRO A 82 14.17 7.92 16.46
CA PRO A 82 12.83 7.63 15.99
C PRO A 82 12.30 8.80 15.18
N PRO A 83 11.41 8.55 14.20
CA PRO A 83 10.63 9.62 13.59
C PRO A 83 9.80 10.34 14.66
N PRO A 84 9.26 11.52 14.36
CA PRO A 84 8.20 12.11 15.17
C PRO A 84 7.10 11.09 15.44
N HIS A 85 6.68 11.01 16.70
CA HIS A 85 5.66 10.07 17.14
C HIS A 85 4.96 10.55 18.40
N ILE A 86 3.83 9.94 18.68
CA ILE A 86 3.00 10.22 19.84
C ILE A 86 2.68 8.92 20.58
N HIS A 87 2.72 9.00 21.91
CA HIS A 87 2.30 7.90 22.79
C HIS A 87 0.91 8.22 23.33
N THR A 88 -0.03 7.29 23.21
CA THR A 88 -1.39 7.43 23.75
C THR A 88 -1.52 6.84 25.15
N ARG A 89 -0.57 5.98 25.56
CA ARG A 89 -0.63 5.23 26.82
C ARG A 89 0.48 5.64 27.77
N GLU A 90 1.71 5.77 27.27
CA GLU A 90 2.91 6.04 28.05
C GLU A 90 3.28 7.52 28.10
N ASP A 91 3.76 7.95 29.27
CA ASP A 91 4.61 9.13 29.41
C ASP A 91 6.07 8.65 29.36
N GLU A 92 6.99 9.41 28.76
CA GLU A 92 8.38 9.02 28.52
C GLU A 92 9.36 10.04 29.13
N VAL A 93 10.51 9.60 29.65
CA VAL A 93 11.57 10.51 30.13
C VAL A 93 12.91 10.03 29.62
N PHE A 94 13.63 10.93 28.96
CA PHE A 94 15.01 10.73 28.52
C PHE A 94 15.99 11.41 29.48
N TYR A 95 17.08 10.72 29.79
CA TYR A 95 18.23 11.27 30.46
C TYR A 95 19.47 11.06 29.61
N VAL A 96 20.08 12.17 29.16
CA VAL A 96 21.28 12.11 28.33
C VAL A 96 22.47 11.76 29.23
N VAL A 97 23.07 10.59 28.98
CA VAL A 97 24.23 10.10 29.72
C VAL A 97 25.52 10.65 29.10
N ASP A 98 25.60 10.63 27.77
CA ASP A 98 26.78 11.03 27.00
C ASP A 98 26.39 11.49 25.60
N GLY A 99 27.23 12.36 25.02
CA GLY A 99 27.03 12.94 23.70
C GLY A 99 26.00 14.06 23.65
N GLU A 100 25.61 14.43 22.44
CA GLU A 100 24.61 15.45 22.13
C GLU A 100 23.48 14.83 21.32
N ILE A 101 22.23 15.10 21.72
CA ILE A 101 21.03 14.66 20.99
C ILE A 101 20.17 15.87 20.72
N ASN A 102 19.66 15.99 19.50
CA ASN A 102 18.71 17.05 19.16
C ASN A 102 17.30 16.54 19.38
N PHE A 103 16.59 17.16 20.31
CA PHE A 103 15.23 16.80 20.67
C PHE A 103 14.23 17.78 20.09
N GLN A 104 13.06 17.24 19.77
CA GLN A 104 11.89 17.99 19.35
C GLN A 104 10.74 17.67 20.30
N VAL A 105 10.18 18.71 20.91
CA VAL A 105 9.08 18.63 21.88
C VAL A 105 7.99 19.60 21.41
N GLY A 106 6.94 19.11 20.78
CA GLY A 106 6.06 20.01 20.03
C GLY A 106 6.89 20.90 19.09
N ASN A 107 6.62 22.21 19.08
CA ASN A 107 7.27 23.17 18.18
C ASN A 107 8.69 23.59 18.62
N GLN A 108 9.21 23.05 19.72
CA GLN A 108 10.52 23.43 20.25
C GLN A 108 11.57 22.40 19.88
N VAL A 109 12.67 22.87 19.28
CA VAL A 109 13.86 22.07 19.07
C VAL A 109 15.00 22.59 19.93
N PHE A 110 15.71 21.70 20.60
CA PHE A 110 16.88 22.03 21.40
C PHE A 110 17.86 20.85 21.47
N THR A 111 19.13 21.16 21.76
CA THR A 111 20.16 20.15 21.98
C THR A 111 20.19 19.77 23.45
N GLY A 112 19.98 18.50 23.75
CA GLY A 112 20.23 17.90 25.06
C GLY A 112 21.66 17.41 25.17
N THR A 113 22.26 17.65 26.33
CA THR A 113 23.65 17.32 26.66
C THR A 113 23.70 16.46 27.93
N ALA A 114 24.86 15.85 28.21
CA ALA A 114 25.04 14.98 29.37
C ALA A 114 24.54 15.61 30.68
N GLY A 115 23.60 14.93 31.33
CA GLY A 115 22.94 15.39 32.56
C GLY A 115 21.53 15.97 32.37
N ASP A 116 21.11 16.24 31.12
CA ASP A 116 19.80 16.81 30.83
C ASP A 116 18.67 15.77 30.97
N PHE A 117 17.52 16.24 31.46
CA PHE A 117 16.30 15.45 31.68
C PHE A 117 15.18 16.00 30.83
N ILE A 118 14.59 15.15 29.99
CA ILE A 118 13.67 15.56 28.94
C ILE A 118 12.40 14.72 29.08
N PRO A 119 11.38 15.25 29.78
CA PRO A 119 10.11 14.56 29.96
C PRO A 119 9.16 14.83 28.78
N TYR A 120 8.48 13.78 28.36
CA TYR A 120 7.39 13.77 27.40
C TYR A 120 6.14 13.22 28.05
N THR A 121 5.03 13.91 27.85
CA THR A 121 3.73 13.44 28.31
C THR A 121 2.99 12.75 27.19
N ARG A 122 2.23 11.70 27.49
CA ARG A 122 1.32 11.07 26.53
C ARG A 122 0.46 12.13 25.82
N GLY A 123 0.19 11.93 24.54
CA GLY A 123 -0.53 12.90 23.72
C GLY A 123 0.36 14.02 23.16
N GLN A 124 1.64 14.06 23.51
CA GLN A 124 2.60 15.01 22.97
C GLN A 124 3.41 14.36 21.84
N VAL A 125 3.40 14.98 20.66
CA VAL A 125 4.31 14.53 19.59
C VAL A 125 5.73 14.95 19.94
N HIS A 126 6.65 14.04 19.71
CA HIS A 126 8.07 14.27 19.90
C HIS A 126 8.94 13.41 19.00
N ALA A 127 10.18 13.87 18.83
CA ALA A 127 11.21 13.19 18.09
C ALA A 127 12.57 13.50 18.72
N PHE A 128 13.59 12.75 18.32
CA PHE A 128 14.96 13.17 18.50
C PHE A 128 15.86 12.53 17.46
N LYS A 129 17.00 13.14 17.19
CA LYS A 129 18.02 12.60 16.28
C LYS A 129 19.42 12.95 16.76
N ASN A 130 20.34 11.99 16.68
CA ASN A 130 21.75 12.26 16.88
C ASN A 130 22.33 12.88 15.60
N LEU A 131 22.46 14.20 15.54
CA LEU A 131 23.10 14.88 14.39
C LEU A 131 24.63 14.98 14.52
N GLY A 132 25.19 14.48 15.62
CA GLY A 132 26.63 14.42 15.84
C GLY A 132 27.31 13.36 14.99
N THR A 133 28.65 13.33 15.05
CA THR A 133 29.48 12.35 14.35
C THR A 133 29.82 11.11 15.18
N GLU A 134 29.49 11.13 16.47
CA GLU A 134 29.77 10.05 17.42
C GLU A 134 28.46 9.52 18.03
N PRO A 135 28.39 8.24 18.45
CA PRO A 135 27.23 7.72 19.18
C PRO A 135 26.99 8.49 20.48
N ALA A 136 25.71 8.73 20.77
CA ALA A 136 25.25 9.30 22.03
C ALA A 136 24.50 8.22 22.83
N ARG A 137 24.31 8.46 24.13
CA ARG A 137 23.69 7.48 25.02
C ARG A 137 22.67 8.12 25.93
N MET A 138 21.53 7.45 26.09
CA MET A 138 20.44 7.89 26.94
C MET A 138 19.92 6.78 27.84
N LEU A 139 19.42 7.13 29.02
CA LEU A 139 18.50 6.28 29.77
C LEU A 139 17.07 6.72 29.49
N VAL A 140 16.19 5.74 29.30
CA VAL A 140 14.79 6.00 28.91
C VAL A 140 13.86 5.29 29.88
N ILE A 141 12.92 6.01 30.46
CA ILE A 141 11.80 5.45 31.22
C ILE A 141 10.50 5.68 30.46
N ALA A 142 9.74 4.62 30.23
CA ALA A 142 8.36 4.68 29.74
C ALA A 142 7.39 4.17 30.81
N ALA A 143 6.35 4.95 31.11
CA ALA A 143 5.39 4.65 32.18
C ALA A 143 3.94 4.91 31.74
N PRO A 144 2.99 3.96 31.89
CA PRO A 144 3.16 2.62 32.46
C PRO A 144 4.06 1.72 31.60
N ALA A 145 4.41 0.53 32.12
CA ALA A 145 5.16 -0.44 31.31
C ALA A 145 4.30 -0.97 30.15
N GLY A 146 4.93 -1.33 29.03
CA GLY A 146 4.26 -1.80 27.82
C GLY A 146 5.10 -1.60 26.57
N LEU A 147 5.85 -0.51 26.50
CA LEU A 147 6.69 -0.12 25.36
C LEU A 147 7.77 -1.18 25.02
N GLU A 148 8.24 -1.93 26.01
CA GLU A 148 9.18 -3.04 25.80
C GLU A 148 8.62 -4.13 24.87
N ASN A 149 7.29 -4.31 24.84
CA ASN A 149 6.63 -5.29 23.99
C ASN A 149 6.50 -4.79 22.55
N PHE A 150 6.34 -3.47 22.36
CA PHE A 150 6.45 -2.85 21.04
C PHE A 150 7.82 -3.14 20.46
N PHE A 151 8.90 -2.85 21.19
CA PHE A 151 10.26 -3.12 20.73
C PHE A 151 10.47 -4.59 20.38
N ARG A 152 10.00 -5.53 21.21
CA ARG A 152 10.07 -6.98 20.89
C ARG A 152 9.34 -7.37 19.61
N GLN A 153 8.18 -6.78 19.34
CA GLN A 153 7.39 -7.12 18.17
C GLN A 153 7.89 -6.40 16.91
N ALA A 154 8.25 -5.13 17.01
CA ALA A 154 8.65 -4.28 15.89
C ALA A 154 10.14 -4.46 15.54
N GLY A 155 11.01 -4.38 16.55
CA GLY A 155 12.47 -4.37 16.39
C GLY A 155 13.10 -5.74 16.13
N GLN A 156 14.43 -5.75 16.15
CA GLN A 156 15.26 -6.92 15.92
C GLN A 156 16.14 -7.20 17.15
N PRO A 157 16.11 -8.42 17.73
CA PRO A 157 17.03 -8.78 18.80
C PRO A 157 18.49 -8.70 18.35
N VAL A 158 19.34 -8.05 19.14
CA VAL A 158 20.78 -7.93 18.87
C VAL A 158 21.59 -8.59 19.98
N SER A 159 22.56 -9.41 19.56
CA SER A 159 23.51 -10.06 20.48
C SER A 159 24.77 -9.22 20.73
N ASP A 160 25.04 -8.27 19.83
CA ASP A 160 26.10 -7.27 19.96
C ASP A 160 25.50 -5.88 19.71
N PRO A 161 25.34 -5.05 20.77
CA PRO A 161 24.82 -3.68 20.67
C PRO A 161 25.63 -2.74 19.77
N SER A 162 26.85 -3.12 19.38
CA SER A 162 27.70 -2.35 18.46
C SER A 162 27.46 -2.68 16.98
N ASN A 163 26.67 -3.71 16.67
CA ASN A 163 26.33 -4.11 15.32
C ASN A 163 24.83 -3.93 15.06
N ILE A 164 24.47 -2.78 14.47
CA ILE A 164 23.09 -2.31 14.41
C ILE A 164 22.52 -2.63 13.04
N PRO A 165 21.52 -3.53 12.95
CA PRO A 165 20.85 -3.82 11.70
C PRO A 165 20.05 -2.60 11.21
N VAL A 166 19.85 -2.53 9.89
CA VAL A 166 18.91 -1.57 9.30
C VAL A 166 17.49 -1.92 9.74
N ASP A 167 16.70 -0.91 10.11
CA ASP A 167 15.33 -1.13 10.55
C ASP A 167 14.42 -1.65 9.43
N ASN A 168 13.45 -2.47 9.83
CA ASN A 168 12.30 -2.76 8.99
C ASN A 168 11.20 -1.73 9.28
N ILE A 169 11.33 -0.53 8.70
CA ILE A 169 10.39 0.59 8.91
C ILE A 169 8.93 0.17 8.64
N PRO A 170 8.57 -0.55 7.56
CA PRO A 170 7.19 -1.00 7.34
C PRO A 170 6.63 -1.82 8.51
N LYS A 171 7.43 -2.74 9.07
CA LYS A 171 7.03 -3.52 10.25
C LYS A 171 6.86 -2.64 11.49
N VAL A 172 7.74 -1.67 11.69
CA VAL A 172 7.68 -0.73 12.82
C VAL A 172 6.37 0.08 12.77
N VAL A 173 6.05 0.64 11.61
CA VAL A 173 4.82 1.40 11.35
C VAL A 173 3.57 0.53 11.55
N ALA A 174 3.56 -0.69 11.04
CA ALA A 174 2.41 -1.59 11.18
C ALA A 174 2.15 -2.05 12.63
N VAL A 175 3.20 -2.18 13.44
CA VAL A 175 3.10 -2.68 14.82
C VAL A 175 2.78 -1.57 15.81
N ALA A 176 3.26 -0.35 15.59
CA ALA A 176 3.16 0.78 16.52
C ALA A 176 1.73 1.04 17.06
N PRO A 177 0.67 1.09 16.23
CA PRO A 177 -0.69 1.37 16.71
C PRO A 177 -1.21 0.39 17.77
N ASN A 178 -0.80 -0.89 17.70
CA ASN A 178 -1.21 -1.91 18.69
C ASN A 178 -0.71 -1.59 20.10
N PHE A 179 0.38 -0.83 20.19
CA PHE A 179 1.01 -0.41 21.42
C PHE A 179 0.67 1.02 21.82
N GLY A 180 -0.25 1.67 21.11
CA GLY A 180 -0.61 3.05 21.40
C GLY A 180 0.42 4.06 20.93
N LEU A 181 1.27 3.68 19.96
CA LEU A 181 2.19 4.56 19.27
C LEU A 181 1.61 4.90 17.90
N GLU A 182 1.63 6.18 17.57
CA GLU A 182 1.38 6.64 16.20
C GLU A 182 2.64 7.33 15.71
N LEU A 183 3.14 6.87 14.55
CA LEU A 183 4.39 7.33 13.96
C LEU A 183 4.11 8.24 12.76
N TYR A 184 5.00 9.21 12.59
CA TYR A 184 5.04 10.10 11.42
C TYR A 184 6.38 9.88 10.68
N PRO A 185 6.58 8.69 10.08
CA PRO A 185 7.85 8.29 9.47
C PRO A 185 8.20 9.14 8.23
N GLU A 186 7.21 9.79 7.62
CA GLU A 186 7.37 10.72 6.50
C GLU A 186 8.29 11.88 6.89
N ALA A 187 8.19 12.34 8.14
CA ALA A 187 9.05 13.38 8.67
C ALA A 187 10.51 12.90 8.93
N ALA A 188 10.78 11.58 8.89
CA ALA A 188 12.15 11.06 8.97
C ALA A 188 12.90 11.10 7.63
N LEU A 189 12.21 11.34 6.50
CA LEU A 189 12.83 11.58 5.19
C LEU A 189 13.50 12.95 5.08
N ILE A 190 13.21 13.88 5.99
CA ILE A 190 13.83 15.20 6.02
C ILE A 190 15.20 15.06 6.69
N GLY A 191 16.21 14.77 5.86
CA GLY A 191 17.62 14.69 6.25
C GLY A 191 18.23 15.99 6.74
N LYS A 192 17.44 17.00 7.15
CA LYS A 192 17.92 18.27 7.68
C LYS A 192 17.06 18.77 8.85
N PRO A 193 17.66 19.33 9.90
CA PRO A 193 16.90 20.02 10.93
C PRO A 193 16.16 21.20 10.29
N ILE A 194 14.83 21.21 10.45
CA ILE A 194 13.84 22.26 10.12
C ILE A 194 14.34 23.70 10.40
N ILE A 195 15.30 23.86 11.33
CA ILE A 195 15.82 25.15 11.80
C ILE A 195 16.80 25.83 10.81
N GLU A 196 17.43 25.10 9.89
CA GLU A 196 18.51 25.69 9.06
C GLU A 196 18.05 26.81 8.12
N ASP A 197 16.76 26.86 7.77
CA ASP A 197 16.18 27.89 6.89
C ASP A 197 15.03 28.69 7.52
N GLY A 198 14.89 28.63 8.86
CA GLY A 198 13.84 29.37 9.55
C GLY A 198 12.46 28.70 9.60
N GLY A 199 12.37 27.44 9.13
CA GLY A 199 11.20 26.59 9.27
C GLY A 199 10.80 26.31 10.71
N ILE A 200 9.54 25.93 10.90
CA ILE A 200 8.90 25.61 12.16
C ILE A 200 8.26 24.23 12.14
N THR A 201 7.84 23.77 13.32
CA THR A 201 6.98 22.60 13.42
C THR A 201 5.67 23.02 14.05
N LEU A 202 4.57 22.49 13.54
CA LEU A 202 3.22 22.73 14.03
C LEU A 202 2.50 21.41 14.28
N TYR A 203 1.76 21.36 15.37
CA TYR A 203 0.90 20.23 15.73
C TYR A 203 -0.50 20.74 16.02
N GLY A 204 -1.48 20.20 15.31
CA GLY A 204 -2.90 20.35 15.62
C GLY A 204 -3.32 19.49 16.82
N ASP A 205 -4.59 19.53 17.18
CA ASP A 205 -5.18 18.72 18.23
C ASP A 205 -6.36 17.86 17.73
N GLU A 206 -7.46 17.81 18.48
CA GLU A 206 -8.64 17.01 18.10
C GLU A 206 -9.72 17.86 17.43
N ARG A 207 -9.43 19.13 17.13
CA ARG A 207 -10.38 20.12 16.64
C ARG A 207 -10.03 20.50 15.21
N SER A 208 -11.03 20.98 14.47
CA SER A 208 -10.77 21.68 13.21
C SER A 208 -9.97 22.96 13.44
N GLU A 209 -8.81 23.05 12.82
CA GLU A 209 -7.80 24.07 13.03
C GLU A 209 -7.36 24.70 11.70
N ILE A 210 -6.64 25.82 11.82
CA ILE A 210 -5.92 26.43 10.71
C ILE A 210 -4.47 26.49 11.16
N LEU A 211 -3.62 25.73 10.48
CA LEU A 211 -2.19 25.65 10.74
C LEU A 211 -1.47 26.31 9.56
N ILE A 212 -0.69 27.35 9.87
CA ILE A 212 0.01 28.17 8.88
C ILE A 212 1.49 28.11 9.21
N GLY A 213 2.25 27.62 8.24
CA GLY A 213 3.70 27.54 8.23
C GLY A 213 4.40 28.89 8.26
N SER A 214 5.69 28.85 7.97
CA SER A 214 6.60 29.95 7.89
C SER A 214 7.12 30.07 6.46
N GLU A 215 8.10 30.94 6.21
CA GLU A 215 8.71 31.04 4.87
C GLU A 215 9.81 29.98 4.61
N GLY A 216 10.02 29.04 5.54
CA GLY A 216 11.04 28.00 5.40
C GLY A 216 10.46 26.61 5.72
N SER A 217 11.17 25.56 5.30
CA SER A 217 10.72 24.17 5.37
C SER A 217 10.13 23.74 6.72
N ASP A 218 8.83 23.51 6.73
CA ASP A 218 8.03 23.21 7.89
C ASP A 218 7.68 21.73 8.02
N LEU A 219 7.34 21.33 9.25
CA LEU A 219 6.62 20.10 9.51
C LEU A 219 5.29 20.43 10.18
N ILE A 220 4.19 20.12 9.50
CA ILE A 220 2.84 20.39 9.98
C ILE A 220 2.07 19.08 10.12
N ILE A 221 1.53 18.80 11.31
CA ILE A 221 0.78 17.57 11.61
C ILE A 221 -0.57 17.94 12.24
N GLY A 222 -1.69 17.69 11.56
CA GLY A 222 -3.03 18.10 12.01
C GLY A 222 -3.65 17.23 13.10
N ARG A 223 -3.51 15.92 12.97
CA ARG A 223 -4.10 14.89 13.86
C ARG A 223 -5.58 14.65 13.59
N ASN A 224 -6.52 15.18 14.37
CA ASN A 224 -7.94 14.94 14.09
C ASN A 224 -8.68 16.26 13.87
N GLY A 225 -9.56 16.30 12.89
CA GLY A 225 -10.35 17.48 12.61
C GLY A 225 -10.58 17.61 11.12
N GLU A 226 -11.46 18.52 10.71
CA GLU A 226 -11.42 19.02 9.34
C GLU A 226 -10.53 20.26 9.34
N ASP A 227 -9.25 20.07 9.02
CA ASP A 227 -8.21 21.07 9.19
C ASP A 227 -7.90 21.81 7.88
N ARG A 228 -7.27 22.98 8.02
CA ARG A 228 -6.69 23.72 6.90
C ARG A 228 -5.21 23.96 7.15
N PHE A 229 -4.40 23.58 6.19
CA PHE A 229 -2.94 23.69 6.26
C PHE A 229 -2.44 24.61 5.16
N TYR A 230 -1.44 25.43 5.49
CA TYR A 230 -0.74 26.29 4.56
C TYR A 230 0.76 26.14 4.86
N GLY A 231 1.53 25.57 3.95
CA GLY A 231 3.00 25.48 4.06
C GLY A 231 3.68 26.82 3.84
N GLU A 232 3.21 27.57 2.83
CA GLU A 232 3.71 28.89 2.39
C GLU A 232 4.94 28.79 1.47
N GLN A 233 6.18 28.96 1.96
CA GLN A 233 7.40 28.84 1.15
C GLN A 233 8.32 27.80 1.79
N GLY A 234 9.11 27.14 0.95
CA GLY A 234 10.08 26.15 1.38
C GLY A 234 9.52 24.74 1.25
N ASN A 235 10.41 23.75 1.36
CA ASN A 235 10.02 22.35 1.17
C ASN A 235 9.37 21.82 2.43
N ASP A 236 8.05 21.75 2.45
CA ASP A 236 7.24 21.46 3.61
C ASP A 236 6.86 19.99 3.69
N THR A 237 6.54 19.52 4.89
CA THR A 237 5.92 18.22 5.10
C THR A 237 4.62 18.42 5.86
N ILE A 238 3.50 18.16 5.18
CA ILE A 238 2.17 18.38 5.73
C ILE A 238 1.42 17.04 5.82
N ILE A 239 0.97 16.74 7.03
CA ILE A 239 0.26 15.51 7.37
C ILE A 239 -1.09 15.91 7.97
N GLY A 240 -2.18 15.68 7.24
CA GLY A 240 -3.55 16.02 7.63
C GLY A 240 -3.98 15.30 8.90
N GLY A 241 -4.17 13.99 8.80
CA GLY A 241 -4.47 13.12 9.94
C GLY A 241 -5.80 12.39 9.73
N THR A 242 -6.82 12.66 10.54
CA THR A 242 -8.16 12.13 10.36
C THR A 242 -9.09 13.29 10.06
N GLY A 243 -9.98 13.15 9.08
CA GLY A 243 -11.07 14.08 8.86
C GLY A 243 -11.28 14.36 7.38
N ARG A 244 -11.50 15.62 7.05
CA ARG A 244 -11.62 16.08 5.67
C ARG A 244 -10.85 17.36 5.57
N ASP A 245 -9.59 17.19 5.25
CA ASP A 245 -8.57 18.20 5.33
C ASP A 245 -8.40 18.94 4.03
N LEU A 246 -7.94 20.18 4.15
CA LEU A 246 -7.57 21.03 3.03
C LEU A 246 -6.11 21.44 3.19
N ILE A 247 -5.26 20.85 2.37
CA ILE A 247 -3.81 21.00 2.44
C ILE A 247 -3.33 21.84 1.26
N TYR A 248 -2.64 22.93 1.56
CA TYR A 248 -1.90 23.73 0.59
C TYR A 248 -0.41 23.65 0.94
N GLY A 249 0.39 23.09 0.03
CA GLY A 249 1.85 23.08 0.10
C GLY A 249 2.40 24.50 0.02
N GLY A 250 2.50 25.05 -1.19
CA GLY A 250 2.93 26.42 -1.39
C GLY A 250 3.96 26.54 -2.51
N GLU A 251 5.05 27.26 -2.25
CA GLU A 251 6.24 27.24 -3.11
C GLU A 251 7.28 26.30 -2.49
N GLY A 252 7.93 25.44 -3.27
CA GLY A 252 8.90 24.47 -2.78
C GLY A 252 8.53 23.03 -3.13
N ASP A 253 9.48 22.11 -2.97
CA ASP A 253 9.21 20.68 -3.22
C ASP A 253 8.57 20.06 -1.96
N ASP A 254 7.24 19.96 -1.92
CA ASP A 254 6.50 19.59 -0.71
C ASP A 254 6.19 18.10 -0.61
N LEU A 255 5.93 17.64 0.62
CA LEU A 255 5.48 16.28 0.93
C LEU A 255 4.11 16.32 1.62
N LEU A 256 3.07 15.95 0.90
CA LEU A 256 1.68 16.12 1.33
C LEU A 256 0.98 14.78 1.53
N SER A 257 0.34 14.58 2.68
CA SER A 257 -0.48 13.39 2.96
C SER A 257 -1.75 13.76 3.72
N GLY A 258 -2.92 13.49 3.15
CA GLY A 258 -4.22 13.68 3.83
C GLY A 258 -4.42 12.71 5.00
N ARG A 259 -3.98 11.46 4.83
CA ARG A 259 -4.21 10.31 5.73
C ARG A 259 -5.69 9.89 5.74
N GLU A 260 -6.31 9.66 6.89
CA GLU A 260 -7.68 9.16 6.93
C GLU A 260 -8.67 10.28 6.61
N GLY A 261 -9.40 10.17 5.52
CA GLY A 261 -10.28 11.22 5.08
C GLY A 261 -10.53 11.20 3.59
N ASN A 262 -11.43 12.08 3.16
CA ASN A 262 -11.49 12.46 1.76
C ASN A 262 -10.99 13.89 1.70
N ASP A 263 -9.69 14.02 1.51
CA ASP A 263 -8.96 15.27 1.67
C ASP A 263 -8.83 15.99 0.33
N THR A 264 -8.45 17.27 0.38
CA THR A 264 -8.13 18.07 -0.79
C THR A 264 -6.72 18.59 -0.65
N LEU A 265 -5.84 18.20 -1.56
CA LEU A 265 -4.43 18.52 -1.54
C LEU A 265 -4.10 19.40 -2.76
N THR A 266 -3.37 20.46 -2.51
CA THR A 266 -2.83 21.38 -3.52
C THR A 266 -1.34 21.48 -3.27
N GLY A 267 -0.53 21.10 -4.25
CA GLY A 267 0.93 21.17 -4.18
C GLY A 267 1.41 22.60 -4.29
N GLY A 268 1.10 23.24 -5.41
CA GLY A 268 1.62 24.53 -5.80
C GLY A 268 2.37 24.46 -7.13
N GLY A 269 3.52 25.13 -7.20
CA GLY A 269 4.51 24.88 -8.25
C GLY A 269 5.64 24.01 -7.71
N ASP A 270 6.66 23.74 -8.54
CA ASP A 270 7.82 22.89 -8.18
C ASP A 270 7.48 21.37 -8.13
N GLN A 271 8.30 20.53 -7.49
CA GLN A 271 8.11 19.07 -7.49
C GLN A 271 7.50 18.58 -6.18
N ASP A 272 6.19 18.38 -6.18
CA ASP A 272 5.50 17.93 -4.98
C ASP A 272 5.35 16.41 -4.93
N THR A 273 5.27 15.87 -3.73
CA THR A 273 5.00 14.46 -3.49
C THR A 273 3.71 14.28 -2.69
N PHE A 274 2.70 13.68 -3.32
CA PHE A 274 1.42 13.36 -2.71
C PHE A 274 1.39 11.90 -2.27
N ILE A 275 1.17 11.63 -0.99
CA ILE A 275 1.13 10.28 -0.44
C ILE A 275 -0.30 9.81 -0.22
N VAL A 276 -0.68 8.76 -0.95
CA VAL A 276 -1.95 8.04 -0.81
C VAL A 276 -1.71 6.71 -0.11
N ARG A 277 -2.45 6.46 0.98
CA ARG A 277 -2.31 5.21 1.76
C ARG A 277 -3.50 4.29 1.63
N ARG A 278 -3.23 3.00 1.76
CA ARG A 278 -4.31 2.01 1.88
C ARG A 278 -5.21 2.34 3.07
N GLY A 279 -6.51 2.48 2.80
CA GLY A 279 -7.53 2.76 3.80
C GLY A 279 -7.66 4.23 4.16
N ALA A 280 -6.89 5.12 3.52
CA ALA A 280 -6.95 6.57 3.70
C ALA A 280 -8.34 7.12 3.37
N GLY A 281 -8.94 6.67 2.28
CA GLY A 281 -10.17 7.25 1.74
C GLY A 281 -9.95 7.58 0.27
N THR A 282 -10.62 8.63 -0.22
CA THR A 282 -10.45 9.11 -1.59
C THR A 282 -10.13 10.59 -1.58
N ASP A 283 -8.87 10.89 -1.84
CA ASP A 283 -8.33 12.25 -1.82
C ASP A 283 -8.46 12.91 -3.19
N THR A 284 -8.56 14.24 -3.20
CA THR A 284 -8.55 15.04 -4.43
C THR A 284 -7.28 15.87 -4.49
N ILE A 285 -6.49 15.71 -5.55
CA ILE A 285 -5.33 16.55 -5.84
C ILE A 285 -5.75 17.56 -6.92
N THR A 286 -5.61 18.85 -6.62
CA THR A 286 -6.23 19.91 -7.43
C THR A 286 -5.37 20.43 -8.57
N ASP A 287 -4.07 20.17 -8.52
CA ASP A 287 -3.06 20.82 -9.37
C ASP A 287 -1.91 19.89 -9.75
N PHE A 288 -2.15 18.57 -9.75
CA PHE A 288 -1.12 17.57 -10.03
C PHE A 288 -0.38 17.87 -11.35
N GLY A 289 0.87 18.29 -11.22
CA GLY A 289 1.82 18.59 -12.28
C GLY A 289 2.32 17.31 -12.94
N GLY A 290 1.87 17.03 -14.17
CA GLY A 290 2.27 15.85 -14.94
C GLY A 290 2.78 16.18 -16.34
N VAL A 291 3.57 15.28 -16.91
CA VAL A 291 4.01 15.37 -18.31
C VAL A 291 3.18 14.47 -19.21
N GLY A 292 2.48 15.06 -20.19
CA GLY A 292 1.74 14.30 -21.21
C GLY A 292 2.55 13.89 -22.44
N THR A 293 1.92 13.06 -23.29
CA THR A 293 2.60 12.42 -24.42
C THR A 293 3.23 13.39 -25.44
N GLY A 294 4.41 13.03 -25.97
CA GLY A 294 4.80 13.39 -27.33
C GLY A 294 6.00 14.32 -27.54
N VAL A 295 6.65 14.82 -26.48
CA VAL A 295 7.98 15.45 -26.54
C VAL A 295 8.83 15.00 -25.34
N THR A 296 10.14 14.88 -25.52
CA THR A 296 11.04 14.87 -24.36
C THR A 296 10.81 16.18 -23.60
N PRO A 297 10.37 16.17 -22.33
CA PRO A 297 10.13 17.41 -21.59
C PRO A 297 11.41 18.22 -21.49
N SER A 298 11.24 19.54 -21.41
CA SER A 298 12.36 20.42 -21.06
C SER A 298 12.76 20.23 -19.60
N ASP A 299 14.00 20.59 -19.26
CA ASP A 299 14.47 20.58 -17.86
C ASP A 299 13.54 21.38 -16.92
N ALA A 300 12.90 22.43 -17.44
CA ALA A 300 11.92 23.21 -16.69
C ALA A 300 10.62 22.44 -16.40
N VAL A 301 10.15 21.63 -17.34
CA VAL A 301 8.97 20.78 -17.11
C VAL A 301 9.32 19.66 -16.14
N ILE A 302 10.52 19.06 -16.26
CA ILE A 302 11.00 18.02 -15.34
C ILE A 302 11.09 18.53 -13.90
N ALA A 303 11.51 19.79 -13.73
CA ALA A 303 11.63 20.44 -12.43
C ALA A 303 10.28 20.83 -11.78
N GLU A 304 9.15 20.55 -12.44
CA GLU A 304 7.79 20.82 -11.96
C GLU A 304 6.93 19.54 -12.02
N VAL A 305 7.55 18.35 -12.07
CA VAL A 305 6.81 17.08 -12.13
C VAL A 305 6.52 16.58 -10.73
N ASP A 306 5.23 16.44 -10.45
CA ASP A 306 4.76 15.89 -9.20
C ASP A 306 4.87 14.37 -9.17
N THR A 307 5.00 13.86 -7.97
CA THR A 307 5.04 12.44 -7.64
C THR A 307 3.82 12.04 -6.83
N LEU A 308 3.05 11.10 -7.34
CA LEU A 308 1.99 10.41 -6.62
C LEU A 308 2.52 9.11 -6.05
N LYS A 309 2.55 8.99 -4.72
CA LYS A 309 3.10 7.84 -4.02
C LYS A 309 2.02 7.03 -3.35
N PHE A 310 1.88 5.77 -3.75
CA PHE A 310 0.99 4.80 -3.12
C PHE A 310 1.73 3.97 -2.07
N GLU A 311 1.26 3.99 -0.83
CA GLU A 311 1.84 3.21 0.27
C GLU A 311 0.83 2.25 0.88
N GLY A 312 1.24 0.98 1.00
CA GLY A 312 0.48 -0.06 1.66
C GLY A 312 0.35 -1.34 0.83
N PRO A 313 0.03 -2.46 1.50
CA PRO A 313 -0.08 -3.75 0.84
C PRO A 313 -1.19 -3.73 -0.21
N SER A 314 -0.99 -4.43 -1.33
CA SER A 314 -1.98 -4.50 -2.41
C SER A 314 -2.27 -3.19 -3.13
N LEU A 315 -1.43 -2.16 -3.00
CA LEU A 315 -1.41 -1.04 -3.95
C LEU A 315 -0.28 -1.29 -4.94
N SER A 316 -0.61 -1.73 -6.15
CA SER A 316 0.36 -2.12 -7.16
C SER A 316 -0.11 -1.72 -8.55
N ALA A 317 0.83 -1.66 -9.50
CA ALA A 317 0.50 -1.39 -10.90
C ALA A 317 -0.49 -2.42 -11.48
N GLU A 318 -0.42 -3.69 -11.05
CA GLU A 318 -1.23 -4.80 -11.57
C GLU A 318 -2.73 -4.66 -11.27
N ASN A 319 -3.05 -4.16 -10.08
CA ASN A 319 -4.41 -3.98 -9.63
C ASN A 319 -4.87 -2.51 -9.67
N MET A 320 -4.04 -1.58 -10.15
CA MET A 320 -4.44 -0.20 -10.34
C MET A 320 -5.49 -0.09 -11.47
N LEU A 321 -6.51 0.72 -11.23
CA LEU A 321 -7.58 1.02 -12.15
C LEU A 321 -7.59 2.53 -12.38
N LEU A 322 -7.59 2.93 -13.65
CA LEU A 322 -7.68 4.32 -14.08
C LEU A 322 -9.02 4.52 -14.79
N ASN A 323 -9.77 5.53 -14.36
CA ASN A 323 -11.06 5.88 -14.98
C ASN A 323 -11.13 7.39 -15.18
N GLN A 324 -11.41 7.83 -16.40
CA GLN A 324 -11.69 9.24 -16.66
C GLN A 324 -13.16 9.53 -16.31
N ASP A 325 -13.41 10.53 -15.46
CA ASP A 325 -14.75 11.08 -15.22
C ASP A 325 -14.76 12.57 -15.55
N GLU A 326 -15.44 12.94 -16.64
CA GLU A 326 -15.36 14.28 -17.23
C GLU A 326 -13.90 14.73 -17.47
N ASN A 327 -13.40 15.68 -16.67
CA ASN A 327 -12.02 16.15 -16.75
C ASN A 327 -11.11 15.52 -15.68
N ASP A 328 -11.66 14.75 -14.75
CA ASP A 328 -10.92 14.22 -13.60
C ASP A 328 -10.43 12.81 -13.89
N LEU A 329 -9.18 12.52 -13.53
CA LEU A 329 -8.68 11.15 -13.54
C LEU A 329 -8.86 10.53 -12.16
N ILE A 330 -9.65 9.46 -12.11
CA ILE A 330 -9.89 8.69 -10.90
C ILE A 330 -8.97 7.47 -10.90
N ILE A 331 -8.14 7.36 -9.86
CA ILE A 331 -7.25 6.23 -9.64
C ILE A 331 -7.76 5.43 -8.44
N THR A 332 -8.02 4.14 -8.67
CA THR A 332 -8.46 3.19 -7.64
C THR A 332 -7.69 1.88 -7.77
N PHE A 333 -7.93 0.94 -6.86
CA PHE A 333 -7.28 -0.36 -6.87
C PHE A 333 -8.30 -1.49 -6.74
N GLU A 334 -8.22 -2.44 -7.67
CA GLU A 334 -9.04 -3.65 -7.65
C GLU A 334 -8.81 -4.44 -6.36
N GLY A 335 -9.92 -4.79 -5.69
CA GLY A 335 -9.91 -5.53 -4.42
C GLY A 335 -9.49 -4.69 -3.21
N VAL A 336 -9.34 -3.38 -3.35
CA VAL A 336 -9.00 -2.47 -2.26
C VAL A 336 -10.11 -1.46 -2.05
N GLU A 337 -10.74 -1.52 -0.88
CA GLU A 337 -11.77 -0.56 -0.48
C GLU A 337 -11.15 0.67 0.20
N ASN A 338 -11.89 1.78 0.21
CA ASN A 338 -11.52 3.01 0.91
C ASN A 338 -10.09 3.51 0.59
N THR A 339 -9.67 3.38 -0.68
CA THR A 339 -8.38 3.85 -1.17
C THR A 339 -8.53 4.31 -2.60
N GLY A 340 -8.30 5.60 -2.85
CA GLY A 340 -8.29 6.15 -4.19
C GLY A 340 -7.80 7.59 -4.20
N VAL A 341 -7.60 8.12 -5.39
CA VAL A 341 -7.25 9.52 -5.58
C VAL A 341 -7.88 10.03 -6.86
N ILE A 342 -8.36 11.27 -6.81
CA ILE A 342 -8.91 12.01 -7.93
C ILE A 342 -7.88 13.07 -8.28
N LEU A 343 -7.33 13.00 -9.48
CA LEU A 343 -6.53 14.08 -10.05
C LEU A 343 -7.50 14.99 -10.80
N GLN A 344 -7.79 16.15 -10.19
CA GLN A 344 -8.76 17.10 -10.73
C GLN A 344 -8.26 17.73 -12.02
N ASP A 345 -9.16 17.89 -13.00
CA ASP A 345 -8.87 18.47 -14.31
C ASP A 345 -7.66 17.81 -15.03
N PHE A 346 -7.37 16.55 -14.68
CA PHE A 346 -6.29 15.76 -15.22
C PHE A 346 -6.81 14.73 -16.23
N ALA A 347 -6.39 14.88 -17.49
CA ALA A 347 -6.68 13.90 -18.53
C ALA A 347 -5.73 12.69 -18.44
N LEU A 348 -6.26 11.49 -18.63
CA LEU A 348 -5.54 10.23 -18.54
C LEU A 348 -4.29 10.20 -19.44
N GLU A 349 -4.34 10.77 -20.65
CA GLU A 349 -3.18 10.86 -21.56
C GLU A 349 -2.01 11.71 -21.04
N ASN A 350 -2.19 12.43 -19.93
CA ASN A 350 -1.12 13.18 -19.27
C ASN A 350 -0.32 12.32 -18.29
N LEU A 351 -0.73 11.08 -18.06
CA LEU A 351 -0.03 10.12 -17.21
C LEU A 351 0.91 9.28 -18.10
N ASP A 352 2.11 9.78 -18.41
CA ASP A 352 3.10 9.04 -19.20
C ASP A 352 4.41 8.89 -18.40
N ASN A 353 4.95 7.66 -18.32
CA ASN A 353 6.32 7.45 -17.88
C ASN A 353 7.24 7.62 -19.09
N LEU A 354 7.86 8.79 -19.19
CA LEU A 354 8.65 9.14 -20.37
C LEU A 354 9.80 8.17 -20.59
N THR A 355 9.90 7.67 -21.83
CA THR A 355 11.03 6.83 -22.23
C THR A 355 12.34 7.58 -22.06
N LYS A 356 13.28 6.93 -21.36
CA LYS A 356 14.65 7.42 -21.14
C LYS A 356 15.27 7.87 -22.47
N ALA A 357 15.47 9.17 -22.64
CA ALA A 357 16.28 9.67 -23.74
C ALA A 357 17.65 8.98 -23.65
N THR A 358 18.16 8.42 -24.74
CA THR A 358 19.45 7.72 -24.74
C THR A 358 20.54 8.62 -24.16
N GLY A 359 20.98 8.35 -22.92
CA GLY A 359 21.97 9.13 -22.19
C GLY A 359 21.47 10.01 -21.03
N ALA A 360 20.17 10.07 -20.74
CA ALA A 360 19.63 10.70 -19.53
C ALA A 360 19.70 9.73 -18.33
N SER A 361 19.97 10.26 -17.13
CA SER A 361 20.22 9.46 -15.91
C SER A 361 18.97 9.06 -15.15
N GLU A 362 17.82 9.71 -15.37
CA GLU A 362 16.65 9.62 -14.48
C GLU A 362 15.37 9.30 -15.25
N ASP A 363 14.51 8.52 -14.60
CA ASP A 363 13.21 8.09 -15.10
C ASP A 363 12.20 9.12 -14.58
N ILE A 364 11.56 9.86 -15.48
CA ILE A 364 10.56 10.89 -15.14
C ILE A 364 9.24 10.13 -15.00
N GLY A 365 8.96 9.69 -13.78
CA GLY A 365 7.72 8.98 -13.50
C GLY A 365 6.97 9.68 -12.40
N ASN A 366 5.65 9.76 -12.57
CA ASN A 366 4.76 10.51 -11.68
C ASN A 366 4.12 9.60 -10.64
N ILE A 367 4.42 8.28 -10.64
CA ILE A 367 3.82 7.31 -9.73
C ILE A 367 4.88 6.41 -9.10
N LEU A 368 4.86 6.30 -7.78
CA LEU A 368 5.66 5.36 -6.97
C LEU A 368 4.75 4.41 -6.17
N PHE A 369 5.13 3.14 -6.07
CA PHE A 369 4.50 2.17 -5.16
C PHE A 369 5.36 1.91 -3.92
N ASP A 370 4.76 1.22 -2.94
CA ASP A 370 5.39 0.92 -1.66
C ASP A 370 6.77 0.25 -1.82
N GLY A 371 7.75 0.75 -1.09
CA GLY A 371 9.14 0.30 -1.16
C GLY A 371 9.94 0.79 -2.36
N GLN A 372 9.32 1.40 -3.37
CA GLN A 372 10.04 2.03 -4.48
C GLN A 372 10.63 3.38 -4.05
N THR A 373 11.93 3.55 -4.28
CA THR A 373 12.62 4.84 -4.09
C THR A 373 12.80 5.61 -5.39
N LYS A 374 12.46 4.97 -6.51
CA LYS A 374 12.52 5.47 -7.89
C LYS A 374 11.44 4.76 -8.69
N VAL A 375 10.94 5.41 -9.73
CA VAL A 375 9.97 4.78 -10.63
C VAL A 375 10.70 3.73 -11.45
N GLU A 376 10.44 2.45 -11.16
CA GLU A 376 11.06 1.32 -11.86
C GLU A 376 10.17 0.74 -12.96
N ASP A 377 8.86 1.06 -12.93
CA ASP A 377 7.85 0.55 -13.86
C ASP A 377 7.60 1.55 -15.01
N SER A 378 7.29 1.07 -16.21
CA SER A 378 6.80 1.91 -17.31
C SER A 378 5.27 1.84 -17.36
N PHE A 379 4.61 2.89 -16.88
CA PHE A 379 3.22 3.15 -17.20
C PHE A 379 3.13 3.73 -18.60
N ASP A 380 2.59 2.94 -19.52
CA ASP A 380 2.32 3.42 -20.86
C ASP A 380 0.81 3.66 -20.99
N VAL A 381 0.41 4.93 -20.95
CA VAL A 381 -0.97 5.33 -21.22
C VAL A 381 -1.08 5.77 -22.68
N PHE A 382 -1.86 5.03 -23.48
CA PHE A 382 -1.93 5.28 -24.92
C PHE A 382 -3.20 6.02 -25.33
N ASN A 383 -3.04 7.07 -26.13
CA ASN A 383 -4.13 7.55 -26.98
C ASN A 383 -4.26 6.63 -28.22
N ALA A 384 -5.36 5.90 -28.29
CA ALA A 384 -5.68 4.88 -29.29
C ALA A 384 -5.56 5.30 -30.77
N ASN A 385 -5.51 6.60 -31.06
CA ASN A 385 -5.42 7.13 -32.42
C ASN A 385 -3.98 7.25 -32.95
N GLN A 386 -2.95 7.01 -32.14
CA GLN A 386 -1.56 7.08 -32.57
C GLN A 386 -0.99 5.71 -32.96
N GLN A 387 -0.63 5.57 -34.24
CA GLN A 387 0.21 4.47 -34.71
C GLN A 387 1.65 4.69 -34.20
N ARG A 388 2.18 3.84 -33.30
CA ARG A 388 3.58 3.93 -32.89
C ARG A 388 4.32 2.59 -32.87
N GLY A 389 5.58 2.67 -33.29
CA GLY A 389 6.52 1.56 -33.38
C GLY A 389 7.34 1.43 -32.11
N LYS A 390 7.35 0.20 -31.57
CA LYS A 390 8.28 -0.39 -30.57
C LYS A 390 9.28 0.56 -29.91
N VAL A 391 8.97 1.06 -28.72
CA VAL A 391 9.95 1.60 -27.77
C VAL A 391 9.51 1.30 -26.33
N PHE A 392 9.46 0.04 -25.88
CA PHE A 392 9.13 -0.25 -24.47
C PHE A 392 9.91 -1.46 -23.94
N ASN A 393 10.28 -1.41 -22.65
CA ASN A 393 10.98 -2.47 -21.91
C ASN A 393 9.98 -3.46 -21.29
N LYS A 394 10.47 -4.59 -20.77
CA LYS A 394 9.66 -5.71 -20.27
C LYS A 394 9.06 -5.41 -18.90
N ASN A 395 7.78 -5.76 -18.74
CA ASN A 395 6.83 -5.50 -17.64
C ASN A 395 5.96 -4.26 -17.90
N SER A 396 4.89 -4.42 -18.69
CA SER A 396 4.05 -3.31 -19.12
C SER A 396 2.69 -3.30 -18.42
N VAL A 397 2.33 -2.16 -17.84
CA VAL A 397 0.93 -1.85 -17.49
C VAL A 397 0.45 -0.81 -18.49
N THR A 398 -0.55 -1.20 -19.27
CA THR A 398 -1.12 -0.44 -20.37
C THR A 398 -2.55 -0.04 -20.06
N PHE A 399 -2.81 1.26 -20.04
CA PHE A 399 -4.18 1.80 -19.97
C PHE A 399 -4.56 2.43 -21.30
N LEU A 400 -5.75 2.07 -21.78
CA LEU A 400 -6.32 2.57 -23.02
C LEU A 400 -7.50 3.51 -22.72
N ASN A 401 -8.18 4.02 -23.75
CA ASN A 401 -9.23 5.04 -23.56
C ASN A 401 -10.62 4.47 -23.88
N ASP A 402 -11.69 5.23 -23.65
CA ASP A 402 -13.08 4.78 -23.90
C ASP A 402 -13.49 4.64 -25.40
N LEU A 403 -12.55 4.34 -26.29
CA LEU A 403 -12.78 4.14 -27.72
C LEU A 403 -12.41 2.71 -28.12
N ASP A 404 -12.86 2.25 -29.30
CA ASP A 404 -12.39 0.98 -29.85
C ASP A 404 -10.85 0.96 -30.00
N ASN A 405 -10.17 0.08 -29.27
CA ASN A 405 -8.72 -0.04 -29.24
C ASN A 405 -8.21 -1.32 -29.91
N ASN A 406 -6.94 -1.31 -30.32
CA ASN A 406 -6.29 -2.48 -30.88
C ASN A 406 -4.82 -2.51 -30.45
N THR A 407 -4.58 -3.20 -29.34
CA THR A 407 -3.33 -3.17 -28.59
C THR A 407 -2.80 -4.59 -28.39
N GLN A 408 -1.49 -4.70 -28.25
CA GLN A 408 -0.84 -5.94 -27.86
C GLN A 408 0.29 -5.62 -26.89
N GLY A 409 0.52 -6.51 -25.93
CA GLY A 409 1.66 -6.50 -25.03
C GLY A 409 2.95 -6.91 -25.71
N PHE A 410 3.88 -7.42 -24.91
CA PHE A 410 5.23 -7.75 -25.29
C PHE A 410 5.51 -9.24 -25.11
N ASN A 411 6.40 -9.76 -25.94
CA ASN A 411 6.78 -11.16 -25.84
C ASN A 411 7.72 -11.41 -24.66
N ASP A 412 7.40 -12.43 -23.88
CA ASP A 412 8.08 -12.89 -22.67
C ASP A 412 8.08 -11.79 -21.59
N SER A 413 6.88 -11.26 -21.32
CA SER A 413 6.53 -10.21 -20.36
C SER A 413 5.18 -10.56 -19.74
N ASN A 414 5.02 -10.32 -18.44
CA ASN A 414 3.70 -10.43 -17.80
C ASN A 414 3.04 -9.06 -17.90
N ASP A 415 2.08 -8.92 -18.79
CA ASP A 415 1.49 -7.62 -19.15
C ASP A 415 0.12 -7.42 -18.51
N VAL A 416 -0.19 -6.18 -18.17
CA VAL A 416 -1.51 -5.77 -17.68
C VAL A 416 -2.09 -4.81 -18.72
N ILE A 417 -3.19 -5.17 -19.37
CA ILE A 417 -3.81 -4.34 -20.42
C ILE A 417 -5.26 -4.07 -20.06
N ASN A 418 -5.62 -2.79 -19.93
CA ASN A 418 -6.96 -2.33 -19.58
C ASN A 418 -7.59 -1.55 -20.76
N GLY A 419 -8.61 -2.13 -21.38
CA GLY A 419 -9.39 -1.56 -22.50
C GLY A 419 -10.29 -0.38 -22.11
N GLN A 420 -10.85 -0.41 -20.90
CA GLN A 420 -11.82 0.56 -20.38
C GLN A 420 -13.17 0.51 -21.12
N GLY A 421 -13.35 1.26 -22.20
CA GLY A 421 -14.62 1.36 -22.91
C GLY A 421 -14.43 1.30 -24.42
N GLY A 422 -15.46 0.87 -25.15
CA GLY A 422 -15.35 0.64 -26.59
C GLY A 422 -15.21 -0.84 -26.93
N ASN A 423 -15.07 -1.17 -28.22
CA ASN A 423 -14.93 -2.55 -28.68
C ASN A 423 -13.46 -2.84 -28.97
N ASP A 424 -12.79 -3.46 -28.00
CA ASP A 424 -11.35 -3.57 -27.96
C ASP A 424 -10.81 -4.86 -28.55
N LYS A 425 -9.54 -4.81 -28.98
CA LYS A 425 -8.77 -5.98 -29.41
C LYS A 425 -7.47 -6.00 -28.64
N LEU A 426 -7.42 -6.80 -27.59
CA LEU A 426 -6.29 -6.89 -26.67
C LEU A 426 -5.55 -8.22 -26.87
N LYS A 427 -4.22 -8.20 -26.79
CA LYS A 427 -3.38 -9.41 -26.91
C LYS A 427 -2.22 -9.37 -25.93
N GLY A 428 -2.08 -10.36 -25.07
CA GLY A 428 -0.95 -10.47 -24.13
C GLY A 428 0.35 -10.93 -24.82
N LEU A 429 0.25 -11.95 -25.67
CA LEU A 429 1.33 -12.65 -26.39
C LEU A 429 1.96 -13.79 -25.57
N SER A 430 2.96 -13.52 -24.75
CA SER A 430 3.55 -14.58 -23.93
C SER A 430 4.13 -14.05 -22.63
N GLY A 431 3.95 -14.83 -21.58
CA GLY A 431 4.03 -14.40 -20.18
C GLY A 431 2.67 -14.63 -19.55
N ASP A 432 2.58 -14.42 -18.24
CA ASP A 432 1.32 -14.59 -17.51
C ASP A 432 0.61 -13.23 -17.52
N ASP A 433 -0.37 -13.05 -18.41
CA ASP A 433 -0.94 -11.74 -18.74
C ASP A 433 -2.30 -11.50 -18.06
N LEU A 434 -2.59 -10.24 -17.73
CA LEU A 434 -3.88 -9.76 -17.24
C LEU A 434 -4.53 -8.84 -18.26
N LEU A 435 -5.61 -9.29 -18.89
CA LEU A 435 -6.35 -8.53 -19.88
C LEU A 435 -7.76 -8.20 -19.38
N ARG A 436 -8.13 -6.91 -19.40
CA ARG A 436 -9.46 -6.41 -19.05
C ARG A 436 -10.06 -5.67 -20.24
N GLY A 437 -11.18 -6.14 -20.78
CA GLY A 437 -11.91 -5.48 -21.87
C GLY A 437 -12.62 -4.23 -21.37
N GLY A 438 -13.50 -4.42 -20.38
CA GLY A 438 -14.23 -3.33 -19.75
C GLY A 438 -15.64 -3.25 -20.30
N THR A 439 -16.02 -2.17 -20.96
CA THR A 439 -17.36 -1.99 -21.53
C THR A 439 -17.33 -2.02 -23.05
N GLY A 440 -18.16 -2.83 -23.69
CA GLY A 440 -18.24 -2.98 -25.15
C GLY A 440 -18.07 -4.43 -25.56
N ASN A 441 -17.96 -4.71 -26.86
CA ASN A 441 -17.80 -6.10 -27.35
C ASN A 441 -16.34 -6.35 -27.70
N ASP A 442 -15.62 -6.98 -26.78
CA ASP A 442 -14.17 -7.03 -26.80
C ASP A 442 -13.64 -8.36 -27.35
N ILE A 443 -12.39 -8.33 -27.80
CA ILE A 443 -11.64 -9.51 -28.22
C ILE A 443 -10.34 -9.56 -27.43
N LEU A 444 -10.28 -10.45 -26.45
CA LEU A 444 -9.11 -10.66 -25.60
C LEU A 444 -8.40 -11.96 -26.01
N LYS A 445 -7.06 -11.91 -26.07
CA LYS A 445 -6.22 -13.09 -26.35
C LYS A 445 -5.01 -13.09 -25.42
N GLY A 446 -4.95 -14.03 -24.48
CA GLY A 446 -3.82 -14.17 -23.55
C GLY A 446 -2.55 -14.55 -24.32
N GLY A 447 -2.45 -15.81 -24.73
CA GLY A 447 -1.45 -16.28 -25.68
C GLY A 447 -0.70 -17.49 -25.16
N ARG A 448 0.42 -17.28 -24.46
CA ARG A 448 1.21 -18.34 -23.84
C ARG A 448 1.58 -17.93 -22.43
N GLY A 449 1.30 -18.77 -21.45
CA GLY A 449 1.45 -18.44 -20.04
C GLY A 449 0.09 -18.61 -19.38
N ASP A 450 0.05 -18.50 -18.06
CA ASP A 450 -1.18 -18.68 -17.31
C ASP A 450 -1.90 -17.33 -17.25
N ASP A 451 -2.87 -17.11 -18.15
CA ASP A 451 -3.44 -15.78 -18.39
C ASP A 451 -4.77 -15.55 -17.61
N LEU A 452 -5.03 -14.32 -17.17
CA LEU A 452 -6.32 -13.88 -16.62
C LEU A 452 -7.02 -12.91 -17.57
N LEU A 453 -8.12 -13.35 -18.17
CA LEU A 453 -8.92 -12.58 -19.13
C LEU A 453 -10.29 -12.23 -18.55
N ARG A 454 -10.65 -10.96 -18.64
CA ARG A 454 -11.96 -10.44 -18.19
C ARG A 454 -12.60 -9.62 -19.30
N GLY A 455 -13.72 -10.09 -19.85
CA GLY A 455 -14.49 -9.38 -20.88
C GLY A 455 -15.11 -8.11 -20.30
N GLY A 456 -15.97 -8.28 -19.31
CA GLY A 456 -16.63 -7.17 -18.62
C GLY A 456 -18.09 -7.09 -19.04
N THR A 457 -18.52 -6.00 -19.65
CA THR A 457 -19.90 -5.85 -20.14
C THR A 457 -19.95 -5.79 -21.65
N GLY A 458 -20.79 -6.61 -22.28
CA GLY A 458 -20.98 -6.69 -23.72
C GLY A 458 -20.84 -8.13 -24.18
N ASN A 459 -20.85 -8.39 -25.49
CA ASN A 459 -20.68 -9.75 -26.00
C ASN A 459 -19.21 -9.96 -26.40
N ASP A 460 -18.45 -10.59 -25.53
CA ASP A 460 -17.00 -10.64 -25.62
C ASP A 460 -16.49 -11.95 -26.22
N ILE A 461 -15.28 -11.91 -26.76
CA ILE A 461 -14.55 -13.08 -27.27
C ILE A 461 -13.24 -13.21 -26.51
N LEU A 462 -13.16 -14.19 -25.62
CA LEU A 462 -11.98 -14.46 -24.81
C LEU A 462 -11.28 -15.73 -25.28
N LYS A 463 -9.96 -15.66 -25.42
CA LYS A 463 -9.11 -16.81 -25.80
C LYS A 463 -7.88 -16.86 -24.90
N GLY A 464 -7.80 -17.86 -24.03
CA GLY A 464 -6.66 -18.08 -23.14
C GLY A 464 -5.40 -18.41 -23.94
N GLY A 465 -5.34 -19.59 -24.52
CA GLY A 465 -4.31 -19.99 -25.46
C GLY A 465 -3.55 -21.21 -25.01
N ARG A 466 -2.38 -21.02 -24.40
CA ARG A 466 -1.59 -22.11 -23.82
C ARG A 466 -1.20 -21.71 -22.41
N GLY A 467 -1.38 -22.62 -21.45
CA GLY A 467 -1.22 -22.34 -20.04
C GLY A 467 -2.53 -22.65 -19.34
N ASP A 468 -2.52 -22.61 -18.02
CA ASP A 468 -3.73 -22.81 -17.23
C ASP A 468 -4.44 -21.46 -17.09
N ASP A 469 -5.43 -21.19 -17.94
CA ASP A 469 -6.01 -19.86 -18.10
C ASP A 469 -7.28 -19.64 -17.25
N LEU A 470 -7.52 -18.40 -16.83
CA LEU A 470 -8.74 -17.95 -16.15
C LEU A 470 -9.53 -17.00 -17.04
N LEU A 471 -10.71 -17.43 -17.51
CA LEU A 471 -11.55 -16.65 -18.43
C LEU A 471 -12.89 -16.28 -17.80
N TRP A 472 -13.15 -14.98 -17.65
CA TRP A 472 -14.42 -14.43 -17.15
C TRP A 472 -15.08 -13.56 -18.21
N GLY A 473 -16.21 -14.01 -18.77
CA GLY A 473 -16.96 -13.26 -19.79
C GLY A 473 -17.57 -12.00 -19.20
N GLY A 474 -18.39 -12.16 -18.17
CA GLY A 474 -18.99 -11.05 -17.43
C GLY A 474 -20.48 -10.94 -17.73
N THR A 475 -20.94 -9.83 -18.32
CA THR A 475 -22.35 -9.67 -18.69
C THR A 475 -22.50 -9.57 -20.19
N GLY A 476 -23.40 -10.36 -20.79
CA GLY A 476 -23.63 -10.41 -22.23
C GLY A 476 -23.51 -11.84 -22.72
N ASN A 477 -23.66 -12.09 -24.03
CA ASN A 477 -23.52 -13.44 -24.57
C ASN A 477 -22.09 -13.61 -25.10
N ASP A 478 -21.26 -14.27 -24.30
CA ASP A 478 -19.82 -14.32 -24.52
C ASP A 478 -19.37 -15.61 -25.22
N ILE A 479 -18.19 -15.58 -25.82
CA ILE A 479 -17.51 -16.73 -26.40
C ILE A 479 -16.16 -16.90 -25.73
N LEU A 480 -16.02 -17.94 -24.91
CA LEU A 480 -14.80 -18.26 -24.18
C LEU A 480 -14.15 -19.53 -24.76
N THR A 481 -12.84 -19.47 -24.98
CA THR A 481 -12.03 -20.62 -25.38
C THR A 481 -10.78 -20.69 -24.51
N GLY A 482 -10.66 -21.72 -23.67
CA GLY A 482 -9.49 -21.95 -22.81
C GLY A 482 -8.25 -22.24 -23.65
N GLY A 483 -8.19 -23.42 -24.25
CA GLY A 483 -7.16 -23.77 -25.21
C GLY A 483 -6.37 -25.00 -24.79
N ARG A 484 -5.13 -24.81 -24.34
CA ARG A 484 -4.29 -25.91 -23.85
C ARG A 484 -3.87 -25.62 -22.42
N GLY A 485 -4.18 -26.52 -21.52
CA GLY A 485 -3.92 -26.35 -20.09
C GLY A 485 -5.18 -26.72 -19.33
N ASP A 486 -5.11 -26.71 -18.02
CA ASP A 486 -6.28 -26.93 -17.17
C ASP A 486 -6.97 -25.57 -16.95
N ASP A 487 -7.98 -25.25 -17.77
CA ASP A 487 -8.58 -23.91 -17.83
C ASP A 487 -9.81 -23.74 -16.91
N LEU A 488 -10.08 -22.53 -16.42
CA LEU A 488 -11.32 -22.16 -15.73
C LEU A 488 -12.13 -21.15 -16.55
N LEU A 489 -13.32 -21.56 -16.98
CA LEU A 489 -14.22 -20.74 -17.79
C LEU A 489 -15.48 -20.38 -17.00
N ARG A 490 -15.74 -19.08 -16.86
CA ARG A 490 -16.98 -18.53 -16.30
C ARG A 490 -17.58 -17.56 -17.31
N GLY A 491 -18.66 -17.98 -17.98
CA GLY A 491 -19.40 -17.13 -18.91
C GLY A 491 -19.93 -15.87 -18.22
N GLY A 492 -20.70 -16.05 -17.14
CA GLY A 492 -21.19 -14.95 -16.33
C GLY A 492 -22.71 -14.85 -16.46
N THR A 493 -23.25 -13.68 -16.78
CA THR A 493 -24.68 -13.55 -17.09
C THR A 493 -24.89 -13.38 -18.58
N GLY A 494 -25.80 -14.16 -19.17
CA GLY A 494 -26.05 -14.24 -20.59
C GLY A 494 -26.14 -15.69 -21.02
N ASN A 495 -26.26 -15.92 -22.33
CA ASN A 495 -26.19 -17.27 -22.88
C ASN A 495 -24.83 -17.42 -23.57
N ASP A 496 -23.89 -18.05 -22.87
CA ASP A 496 -22.50 -18.06 -23.29
C ASP A 496 -22.13 -19.32 -24.08
N ILE A 497 -21.04 -19.25 -24.85
CA ILE A 497 -20.45 -20.40 -25.54
C ILE A 497 -19.07 -20.65 -24.93
N LEU A 498 -18.91 -21.81 -24.30
CA LEU A 498 -17.71 -22.19 -23.57
C LEU A 498 -17.03 -23.40 -24.25
N THR A 499 -15.73 -23.29 -24.48
CA THR A 499 -14.90 -24.37 -25.05
C THR A 499 -13.64 -24.51 -24.20
N GLY A 500 -13.48 -25.65 -23.53
CA GLY A 500 -12.32 -25.90 -22.66
C GLY A 500 -11.05 -26.12 -23.47
N GLY A 501 -11.11 -27.03 -24.44
CA GLY A 501 -9.98 -27.41 -25.27
C GLY A 501 -9.30 -28.68 -24.77
N SER A 502 -8.02 -28.62 -24.46
CA SER A 502 -7.26 -29.78 -24.00
C SER A 502 -6.68 -29.55 -22.61
N GLY A 503 -7.02 -30.44 -21.70
CA GLY A 503 -6.61 -30.39 -20.30
C GLY A 503 -7.79 -30.81 -19.44
N ARG A 504 -7.70 -30.67 -18.12
CA ARG A 504 -8.86 -30.81 -17.23
C ARG A 504 -9.47 -29.44 -17.06
N ASP A 505 -10.56 -29.20 -17.77
CA ASP A 505 -11.19 -27.89 -17.78
C ASP A 505 -12.33 -27.80 -16.76
N ARG A 506 -12.57 -26.58 -16.27
CA ARG A 506 -13.59 -26.27 -15.27
C ARG A 506 -14.56 -25.25 -15.84
N PHE A 507 -15.84 -25.58 -15.85
CA PHE A 507 -16.91 -24.71 -16.35
C PHE A 507 -17.83 -24.27 -15.20
N VAL A 508 -17.89 -22.98 -14.91
CA VAL A 508 -18.67 -22.45 -13.80
C VAL A 508 -20.11 -22.17 -14.23
N LEU A 509 -21.08 -22.79 -13.55
CA LEU A 509 -22.51 -22.53 -13.73
C LEU A 509 -23.13 -21.89 -12.48
N ALA A 510 -24.10 -21.01 -12.68
CA ALA A 510 -24.86 -20.34 -11.63
C ALA A 510 -26.35 -20.29 -11.97
N ALA A 511 -27.21 -20.30 -10.96
CA ALA A 511 -28.64 -20.02 -11.16
C ALA A 511 -28.83 -18.54 -11.51
N GLY A 512 -29.71 -18.25 -12.47
CA GLY A 512 -30.00 -16.90 -12.95
C GLY A 512 -28.93 -16.29 -13.86
N ALA A 513 -27.87 -17.04 -14.19
CA ALA A 513 -26.84 -16.62 -15.14
C ALA A 513 -27.38 -16.59 -16.58
N GLY A 514 -28.22 -17.56 -16.95
CA GLY A 514 -28.67 -17.77 -18.32
C GLY A 514 -28.43 -19.22 -18.71
N THR A 515 -28.46 -19.51 -20.01
CA THR A 515 -28.27 -20.85 -20.54
C THR A 515 -26.99 -20.91 -21.36
N ASP A 516 -25.97 -21.57 -20.81
CA ASP A 516 -24.67 -21.71 -21.45
C ASP A 516 -24.60 -22.93 -22.36
N THR A 517 -23.75 -22.88 -23.38
CA THR A 517 -23.43 -23.99 -24.26
C THR A 517 -21.98 -24.39 -24.08
N ILE A 518 -21.73 -25.57 -23.53
CA ILE A 518 -20.39 -26.14 -23.37
C ILE A 518 -20.15 -27.10 -24.54
N THR A 519 -19.12 -26.80 -25.34
CA THR A 519 -19.00 -27.40 -26.68
C THR A 519 -18.21 -28.71 -26.74
N ASP A 520 -17.37 -28.98 -25.75
CA ASP A 520 -16.40 -30.08 -25.77
C ASP A 520 -16.23 -30.81 -24.43
N PHE A 521 -17.24 -30.72 -23.55
CA PHE A 521 -17.22 -31.35 -22.23
C PHE A 521 -16.92 -32.86 -22.29
N THR A 522 -15.87 -33.27 -21.58
CA THR A 522 -15.43 -34.66 -21.47
C THR A 522 -15.61 -35.17 -20.04
N SER A 523 -16.60 -36.04 -19.84
CA SER A 523 -16.83 -36.69 -18.54
C SER A 523 -15.61 -37.47 -18.04
N ASP A 524 -15.42 -37.50 -16.71
CA ASP A 524 -14.24 -38.02 -16.01
C ASP A 524 -12.90 -37.27 -16.28
N GLN A 525 -12.90 -36.25 -17.15
CA GLN A 525 -11.76 -35.38 -17.39
C GLN A 525 -12.06 -33.97 -16.90
N ASP A 526 -13.12 -33.36 -17.41
CA ASP A 526 -13.56 -31.99 -17.11
C ASP A 526 -14.53 -31.96 -15.93
N LEU A 527 -14.78 -30.75 -15.42
CA LEU A 527 -15.59 -30.53 -14.23
C LEU A 527 -16.56 -29.36 -14.44
N ILE A 528 -17.81 -29.54 -14.04
CA ILE A 528 -18.79 -28.47 -13.92
C ILE A 528 -18.79 -27.96 -12.47
N GLU A 529 -18.47 -26.69 -12.28
CA GLU A 529 -18.46 -26.07 -10.97
C GLU A 529 -19.78 -25.36 -10.71
N LEU A 530 -20.47 -25.77 -9.65
CA LEU A 530 -21.74 -25.21 -9.25
C LEU A 530 -21.52 -24.12 -8.20
N SER A 531 -22.04 -22.93 -8.48
CA SER A 531 -21.96 -21.77 -7.58
C SER A 531 -23.33 -21.38 -7.02
N ALA A 532 -23.39 -20.32 -6.20
CA ALA A 532 -24.63 -19.77 -5.64
C ALA A 532 -25.47 -20.78 -4.80
N GLY A 533 -24.80 -21.69 -4.10
CA GLY A 533 -25.46 -22.68 -3.24
C GLY A 533 -26.12 -23.84 -3.99
N LEU A 534 -25.82 -24.00 -5.28
CA LEU A 534 -26.20 -25.17 -6.05
C LEU A 534 -25.34 -26.39 -5.69
N GLY A 535 -25.97 -27.56 -5.66
CA GLY A 535 -25.31 -28.85 -5.61
C GLY A 535 -25.89 -29.80 -6.65
N PHE A 536 -25.30 -31.00 -6.75
CA PHE A 536 -25.73 -32.00 -7.73
C PHE A 536 -27.17 -32.47 -7.51
N ALA A 537 -27.66 -32.47 -6.26
CA ALA A 537 -29.00 -32.92 -5.92
C ALA A 537 -30.10 -31.99 -6.45
N GLU A 538 -29.79 -30.72 -6.69
CA GLU A 538 -30.70 -29.75 -7.28
C GLU A 538 -30.82 -29.89 -8.80
N LEU A 539 -29.98 -30.71 -9.44
CA LEU A 539 -29.91 -30.82 -10.89
C LEU A 539 -30.79 -31.94 -11.45
N LYS A 540 -31.33 -31.67 -12.64
CA LYS A 540 -32.02 -32.60 -13.52
C LYS A 540 -31.22 -32.69 -14.81
N ILE A 541 -30.60 -33.84 -15.02
CA ILE A 541 -29.80 -34.14 -16.21
C ILE A 541 -30.67 -34.96 -17.17
N THR A 542 -30.90 -34.44 -18.38
CA THR A 542 -31.74 -35.11 -19.39
C THR A 542 -31.12 -35.05 -20.76
N GLN A 543 -31.30 -36.11 -21.56
CA GLN A 543 -31.01 -36.05 -22.97
C GLN A 543 -32.01 -35.10 -23.65
N GLY A 544 -31.52 -34.17 -24.45
CA GLY A 544 -32.32 -33.24 -25.23
C GLY A 544 -31.85 -33.16 -26.68
N THR A 545 -32.62 -32.41 -27.46
CA THR A 545 -32.28 -32.04 -28.83
C THR A 545 -32.17 -30.52 -28.88
N HIS A 546 -30.96 -29.98 -28.82
CA HIS A 546 -30.71 -28.58 -29.10
C HIS A 546 -30.17 -28.44 -30.53
N GLU A 547 -28.87 -28.64 -30.75
CA GLU A 547 -28.25 -28.66 -32.08
C GLU A 547 -27.98 -30.08 -32.58
N LEU A 548 -27.65 -31.01 -31.67
CA LEU A 548 -27.47 -32.43 -31.95
C LEU A 548 -28.52 -33.27 -31.22
N ALA A 549 -28.77 -34.47 -31.74
CA ALA A 549 -29.73 -35.40 -31.13
C ALA A 549 -29.28 -35.95 -29.78
N ASN A 550 -27.99 -35.80 -29.46
CA ASN A 550 -27.32 -36.30 -28.27
C ASN A 550 -26.77 -35.17 -27.39
N ASP A 551 -27.43 -34.01 -27.35
CA ASP A 551 -27.06 -32.96 -26.39
C ASP A 551 -27.61 -33.27 -25.00
N THR A 552 -26.80 -33.06 -23.96
CA THR A 552 -27.25 -33.17 -22.57
C THR A 552 -27.73 -31.81 -22.06
N LEU A 553 -28.91 -31.78 -21.46
CA LEU A 553 -29.49 -30.60 -20.82
C LEU A 553 -29.32 -30.71 -19.30
N VAL A 554 -28.71 -29.69 -18.70
CA VAL A 554 -28.53 -29.53 -17.25
C VAL A 554 -29.51 -28.46 -16.76
N SER A 555 -30.53 -28.87 -16.00
CA SER A 555 -31.59 -27.95 -15.53
C SER A 555 -31.80 -28.05 -14.02
N LEU A 556 -32.38 -27.01 -13.41
CA LEU A 556 -32.80 -27.06 -12.01
C LEU A 556 -34.08 -27.87 -11.83
N THR A 557 -34.11 -28.73 -10.81
CA THR A 557 -35.28 -29.55 -10.46
C THR A 557 -36.47 -28.71 -9.98
N THR A 558 -36.21 -27.57 -9.33
CA THR A 558 -37.23 -26.73 -8.68
C THR A 558 -37.92 -25.77 -9.65
N SER A 559 -37.16 -25.13 -10.53
CA SER A 559 -37.64 -24.10 -11.47
C SER A 559 -37.77 -24.61 -12.91
N ASN A 560 -37.12 -25.72 -13.28
CA ASN A 560 -36.86 -26.13 -14.67
C ASN A 560 -36.07 -25.08 -15.47
N GLU A 561 -35.36 -24.18 -14.79
CA GLU A 561 -34.38 -23.32 -15.43
C GLU A 561 -33.28 -24.18 -16.08
N LEU A 562 -32.96 -23.88 -17.35
CA LEU A 562 -31.90 -24.55 -18.09
C LEU A 562 -30.60 -23.79 -17.85
N LEU A 563 -29.65 -24.43 -17.17
CA LEU A 563 -28.35 -23.83 -16.84
C LEU A 563 -27.35 -24.00 -17.98
N ALA A 564 -27.29 -25.22 -18.53
CA ALA A 564 -26.32 -25.51 -19.58
C ALA A 564 -26.80 -26.60 -20.55
N ILE A 565 -26.24 -26.53 -21.75
CA ILE A 565 -26.30 -27.54 -22.81
C ILE A 565 -24.88 -28.07 -23.00
N LEU A 566 -24.68 -29.39 -22.84
CA LEU A 566 -23.42 -30.06 -23.15
C LEU A 566 -23.57 -30.68 -24.54
N THR A 567 -22.93 -30.10 -25.55
CA THR A 567 -23.15 -30.56 -26.92
C THR A 567 -22.49 -31.89 -27.19
N GLY A 568 -23.24 -32.81 -27.79
CA GLY A 568 -22.71 -34.13 -28.17
C GLY A 568 -22.38 -35.07 -27.01
N VAL A 569 -22.80 -34.76 -25.77
CA VAL A 569 -22.56 -35.58 -24.57
C VAL A 569 -23.80 -36.40 -24.23
N GLU A 570 -23.62 -37.70 -24.01
CA GLU A 570 -24.71 -38.60 -23.60
C GLU A 570 -25.07 -38.40 -22.12
N ALA A 571 -26.34 -38.09 -21.81
CA ALA A 571 -26.75 -37.74 -20.45
C ALA A 571 -26.52 -38.87 -19.43
N SER A 572 -26.45 -40.12 -19.91
CA SER A 572 -26.20 -41.30 -19.07
C SER A 572 -24.75 -41.46 -18.61
N THR A 573 -23.80 -40.76 -19.22
CA THR A 573 -22.39 -40.79 -18.79
C THR A 573 -22.11 -39.78 -17.69
N ILE A 574 -22.97 -38.77 -17.54
CA ILE A 574 -22.83 -37.72 -16.54
C ILE A 574 -23.24 -38.25 -15.15
N THR A 575 -22.33 -38.09 -14.19
CA THR A 575 -22.55 -38.49 -12.79
C THR A 575 -22.18 -37.37 -11.83
N SER A 576 -22.36 -37.59 -10.53
CA SER A 576 -22.00 -36.60 -9.51
C SER A 576 -20.50 -36.30 -9.44
N THR A 577 -19.62 -37.11 -10.04
CA THR A 577 -18.17 -36.85 -10.07
C THR A 577 -17.76 -35.79 -11.09
N ASP A 578 -18.62 -35.53 -12.08
CA ASP A 578 -18.44 -34.47 -13.08
C ASP A 578 -18.80 -33.08 -12.51
N PHE A 579 -19.19 -32.98 -11.24
CA PHE A 579 -19.60 -31.74 -10.60
C PHE A 579 -18.83 -31.47 -9.30
N SER A 580 -18.48 -30.20 -9.09
CA SER A 580 -18.00 -29.67 -7.81
C SER A 580 -18.88 -28.52 -7.32
N ILE A 581 -18.67 -28.11 -6.07
CA ILE A 581 -19.28 -26.89 -5.50
C ILE A 581 -18.14 -25.93 -5.19
N VAL A 582 -18.34 -24.65 -5.53
CA VAL A 582 -17.41 -23.55 -5.21
C VAL A 582 -17.53 -23.10 -3.75
#